data_AF-A0AA50ZUA1-F1
#
_entry.id   AF-A0AA50ZUA1-F1
#
_cell.length_a   1.000
_cell.length_b   1.000
_cell.length_c   1.000
_cell.angle_alpha   90.00
_cell.angle_beta   90.00
_cell.angle_gamma   90.00
#
_symmetry.space_group_name_H-M   'P 1'
#
loop_
_entity.id
_entity.type
_entity.pdbx_description
1 polymer ?
#
loop_
_entity_poly.entity_id
_entity_poly.type
_entity_poly.pdbx_seq_one_letter_code
_entity_poly.pdbx_strand_id
1 'polypeptide(L)' 'IFMKYARVELAPPKISEIPQIRAGISKLLSGAKSGAWKQLTVKQATLNTLVGAEVLFWFYVGECIGKRHIVGY' A
#
# COMPACT_ATOMS: atom_id res chain seq x y z
N ILE A 1 3.10 0.49 23.95
CA ILE A 1 2.90 -0.53 22.88
C ILE A 1 2.91 0.10 21.49
N PHE A 2 2.04 1.09 21.20
CA PHE A 2 1.88 1.71 19.88
C PHE A 2 3.20 2.15 19.20
N MET A 3 4.03 2.93 19.91
CA MET A 3 5.29 3.46 19.37
C MET A 3 6.31 2.39 18.95
N LYS A 4 6.23 1.17 19.50
CA LYS A 4 7.13 0.05 19.15
C LYS A 4 6.80 -0.49 17.76
N TYR A 5 5.52 -0.66 17.44
CA TYR A 5 5.06 -1.15 16.13
C TYR A 5 5.12 -0.05 15.08
N ALA A 6 4.70 1.17 15.42
CA ALA A 6 4.77 2.33 14.53
C ALA A 6 6.19 2.59 13.99
N ARG A 7 7.23 2.42 14.82
CA ARG A 7 8.63 2.58 14.40
C ARG A 7 9.13 1.53 13.40
N VAL A 8 8.50 0.36 13.36
CA VAL A 8 8.93 -0.75 12.48
C VAL A 8 8.09 -0.78 11.22
N GLU A 9 6.79 -0.48 11.32
CA GLU A 9 5.84 -0.65 10.21
C GLU A 9 5.55 0.64 9.45
N LEU A 10 5.62 1.80 10.11
CA LEU A 10 5.31 3.11 9.50
C LEU A 10 6.57 3.93 9.21
N ALA A 11 7.77 3.36 9.43
CA ALA A 11 9.01 4.04 9.11
C ALA A 11 9.15 4.18 7.59
N PRO A 12 9.66 5.33 7.10
CA PRO A 12 9.97 5.46 5.69
C PRO A 12 10.99 4.39 5.28
N PRO A 13 10.80 3.74 4.12
CA PRO A 13 11.66 2.66 3.67
C PRO A 13 13.09 3.15 3.48
N LYS A 14 14.08 2.26 3.66
CA LYS A 14 15.47 2.61 3.38
C LYS A 14 15.67 2.68 1.86
N ILE A 15 16.59 3.54 1.42
CA ILE A 15 16.93 3.70 0.00
C ILE A 15 17.38 2.36 -0.62
N SER A 16 18.02 1.50 0.17
CA SER A 16 18.43 0.15 -0.23
C SER A 16 17.27 -0.79 -0.59
N GLU A 17 16.05 -0.51 -0.14
CA GLU A 17 14.86 -1.36 -0.36
C GLU A 17 14.09 -0.94 -1.63
N ILE A 18 14.38 0.23 -2.21
CA ILE A 18 13.74 0.76 -3.42
C ILE A 18 13.85 -0.21 -4.62
N PRO A 19 14.99 -0.86 -4.89
CA PRO A 19 15.09 -1.83 -6.00
C PRO A 19 14.14 -3.03 -5.80
N GLN A 20 13.99 -3.50 -4.57
CA GLN A 20 13.11 -4.62 -4.24
C GLN A 20 11.63 -4.23 -4.40
N ILE A 21 11.25 -3.01 -4.01
CA ILE A 21 9.91 -2.47 -4.23
C ILE A 21 9.60 -2.41 -5.73
N ARG A 22 10.53 -1.88 -6.56
CA ARG A 22 10.37 -1.84 -8.02
C ARG A 22 10.19 -3.23 -8.63
N ALA A 23 10.98 -4.20 -8.18
CA ALA A 23 10.85 -5.59 -8.62
C ALA A 23 9.49 -6.18 -8.24
N GLY A 24 8.99 -5.89 -7.03
CA GLY A 24 7.65 -6.29 -6.57
C GLY A 24 6.54 -5.71 -7.46
N ILE A 25 6.59 -4.42 -7.77
CA ILE A 25 5.63 -3.76 -8.67
C ILE A 25 5.67 -4.38 -10.06
N SER A 26 6.87 -4.63 -10.62
CA SER A 26 7.02 -5.28 -11.93
C SER A 26 6.38 -6.67 -11.97
N LYS A 27 6.54 -7.47 -10.90
CA LYS A 27 5.92 -8.79 -10.76
C LYS A 27 4.40 -8.72 -10.63
N LEU A 28 3.86 -7.72 -9.93
CA LEU A 28 2.42 -7.49 -9.86
C LEU A 28 1.85 -7.14 -11.24
N LEU A 29 2.54 -6.28 -12.00
CA LEU A 29 2.14 -5.89 -13.35
C LEU A 29 2.17 -7.07 -14.33
N SER A 30 3.23 -7.89 -14.27
CA SER A 30 3.31 -9.09 -15.12
C SER A 30 2.25 -10.14 -14.75
N GLY A 31 1.96 -10.33 -13.46
CA GLY A 31 0.88 -11.18 -12.96
C GLY A 31 -0.53 -10.68 -13.35
N ALA A 32 -0.73 -9.38 -13.38
CA ALA A 32 -1.97 -8.77 -13.87
C ALA A 32 -2.15 -9.02 -15.37
N LYS A 33 -1.10 -8.81 -16.16
CA LYS A 33 -1.09 -9.03 -17.62
C LYS A 33 -1.27 -10.50 -18.00
N SER A 34 -0.70 -11.42 -17.23
CA SER A 34 -0.78 -12.87 -17.50
C SER A 34 -2.11 -13.50 -17.09
N GLY A 35 -3.00 -12.77 -16.42
CA GLY A 35 -4.29 -13.32 -15.96
C GLY A 35 -4.21 -14.08 -14.64
N ALA A 36 -3.08 -14.05 -13.93
CA ALA A 36 -2.87 -14.79 -12.68
C ALA A 36 -3.84 -14.39 -11.55
N TRP A 37 -4.42 -13.20 -11.64
CA TRP A 37 -5.47 -12.71 -10.73
C TRP A 37 -6.74 -13.57 -10.73
N LYS A 38 -7.02 -14.29 -11.82
CA LYS A 38 -8.18 -15.19 -11.92
C LYS A 38 -8.04 -16.48 -11.12
N GLN A 39 -6.81 -16.84 -10.73
CA GLN A 39 -6.52 -18.04 -9.93
C GLN A 39 -6.43 -17.73 -8.42
N LEU A 40 -6.66 -16.48 -8.02
CA LEU A 40 -6.61 -16.09 -6.61
C LEU A 40 -7.83 -16.61 -5.86
N THR A 41 -7.61 -17.15 -4.67
CA THR A 41 -8.70 -17.50 -3.75
C THR A 41 -9.40 -16.23 -3.25
N VAL A 42 -10.69 -16.33 -2.91
CA VAL A 42 -11.48 -15.19 -2.41
C VAL A 42 -10.82 -14.56 -1.18
N LYS A 43 -10.29 -15.38 -0.25
CA LYS A 43 -9.56 -14.90 0.92
C LYS A 43 -8.37 -14.02 0.54
N GLN A 44 -7.57 -14.45 -0.43
CA GLN A 44 -6.39 -13.71 -0.86
C GLN A 44 -6.76 -12.44 -1.63
N ALA A 45 -7.79 -12.50 -2.47
CA ALA A 45 -8.33 -11.33 -3.15
C ALA A 45 -8.79 -10.27 -2.13
N THR A 46 -9.59 -10.66 -1.13
CA THR A 46 -10.07 -9.74 -0.09
C THR A 46 -8.92 -9.11 0.70
N LEU A 47 -7.90 -9.89 1.09
CA LEU A 47 -6.73 -9.34 1.79
C LEU A 47 -5.98 -8.31 0.94
N ASN A 48 -5.74 -8.62 -0.34
CA ASN A 48 -5.08 -7.68 -1.24
C ASN A 48 -5.91 -6.41 -1.46
N THR A 49 -7.24 -6.54 -1.52
CA THR A 49 -8.14 -5.38 -1.62
C THR A 49 -8.11 -4.52 -0.37
N LEU A 50 -8.07 -5.11 0.83
CA LEU A 50 -7.96 -4.36 2.09
C LEU A 50 -6.65 -3.58 2.17
N VAL A 51 -5.53 -4.20 1.82
CA VAL A 51 -4.23 -3.51 1.75
C VAL A 51 -4.27 -2.38 0.72
N GLY A 52 -4.89 -2.62 -0.45
CA GLY A 52 -5.09 -1.57 -1.46
C GLY A 52 -5.93 -0.39 -0.95
N ALA A 53 -7.00 -0.67 -0.19
CA ALA A 53 -7.82 0.36 0.44
C ALA A 53 -7.05 1.15 1.51
N GLU A 54 -6.21 0.49 2.31
CA GLU A 54 -5.36 1.16 3.30
C GLU A 54 -4.41 2.17 2.66
N VAL A 55 -3.76 1.82 1.55
CA VAL A 55 -2.89 2.73 0.78
C VAL A 55 -3.67 3.94 0.26
N LEU A 56 -4.90 3.75 -0.21
CA LEU A 56 -5.77 4.85 -0.63
C LEU A 56 -6.15 5.77 0.52
N PHE A 57 -6.44 5.24 1.71
CA PHE A 57 -6.73 6.07 2.87
C PHE A 57 -5.52 6.90 3.30
N TRP A 58 -4.31 6.36 3.22
CA TRP A 58 -3.08 7.14 3.46
C TRP A 58 -2.91 8.30 2.48
N PHE A 59 -3.33 8.14 1.23
CA PHE A 59 -3.36 9.24 0.26
C PHE A 59 -4.30 10.36 0.70
N TYR A 60 -5.53 10.04 1.13
CA TYR A 60 -6.48 11.03 1.64
C TYR A 60 -5.99 11.71 2.92
N VAL A 61 -5.31 10.99 3.82
CA VAL A 61 -4.66 11.60 4.99
C VAL A 61 -3.61 12.62 4.55
N GLY A 62 -2.83 12.31 3.51
CA GLY A 62 -1.90 13.26 2.90
C GLY A 62 -2.59 14.49 2.31
N GLU A 63 -3.74 14.31 1.65
CA GLU A 63 -4.56 15.41 1.14
C GLU A 63 -5.07 16.32 2.27
N CYS A 64 -5.56 15.75 3.37
CA CYS A 64 -5.97 16.51 4.56
C CYS A 64 -4.81 17.32 5.17
N ILE A 65 -3.60 16.75 5.21
CA ILE A 65 -2.39 17.47 5.64
C ILE A 65 -2.07 18.62 4.67
N GLY A 66 -2.17 18.39 3.36
CA GLY A 66 -1.90 19.38 2.32
C GLY A 66 -2.89 20.56 2.34
N LYS A 67 -4.18 20.27 2.54
CA LYS A 67 -5.25 21.28 2.66
C LYS A 67 -5.27 21.97 4.01
N ARG A 68 -4.69 21.38 5.06
CA ARG A 68 -4.70 21.85 6.46
C ARG A 68 -6.09 21.90 7.11
N HIS A 69 -7.10 21.29 6.49
CA HIS A 69 -8.45 21.16 7.00
C HIS A 69 -8.89 19.70 6.91
N ILE A 70 -9.63 19.22 7.93
CA ILE A 70 -10.11 17.82 8.00
C ILE A 70 -11.45 17.67 7.27
N VAL A 71 -12.20 18.75 7.11
CA VAL A 71 -13.51 18.78 6.44
C VAL A 71 -13.57 19.98 5.51
N GLY A 72 -13.92 19.75 4.24
CA GLY A 72 -14.04 20.79 3.23
C GLY A 72 -12.68 21.29 2.69
N TYR A 73 -12.76 22.25 1.77
CA TYR A 73 -11.63 23.08 1.34
C TYR A 73 -11.78 24.46 1.98
#